data_AF-S7XTD3-F1
#
_entry.id   AF-S7XTD3-F1
#
_cell.length_a   1.000
_cell.length_b   1.000
_cell.length_c   1.000
_cell.angle_alpha   90.00
_cell.angle_beta   90.00
_cell.angle_gamma   90.00
#
_symmetry.space_group_name_H-M   'P 1'
#
loop_
_entity.id
_entity.type
_entity.pdbx_description
1 polymer ?
#
loop_
_entity_poly.entity_id
_entity_poly.type
_entity_poly.pdbx_seq_one_letter_code
_entity_poly.pdbx_strand_id
1 'polypeptide(L)'
;MKKYLYFFCFDVSGMKKFFIYLQLIFIGSFYITYNILGVIILAIIRTVLFPFPALKNEGTLIIKRKWLDLTSTLVGLYFHKPIYVAYNKEILKNKRSIIISNHITNYDWIFLMLVLRELDKYDELRIILKESLAKIPIFGYGMKCFKFIFLKRNWSEDKNKLREGIGNLKDKLKYNVLIFPEGTFIDSETHKKSKTFSTTLSHKINNKTFNPEYTLIPRTRGLGLLYNELKNRSDGVIDTTLLYTPFYKYPSEIFTTKELLEKKLLSTQIFIILDSLKLESDDEKWIYNQFHRKNNIIKKFSENVEEFSKVNTLEHLSYNIYNITDQSYNFKKIELWSNSSYAYISIYISFKIILLYGILAYFNKI
;
A
#
# COMPACT_ATOMS: atom_id res chain seq x y z
N MET A 1 10.31 -34.70 51.09
CA MET A 1 9.35 -34.45 49.98
C MET A 1 9.56 -33.06 49.36
N LYS A 2 10.73 -32.84 48.77
CA LYS A 2 11.06 -31.70 47.90
C LYS A 2 11.48 -32.31 46.56
N LYS A 3 10.55 -32.63 45.65
CA LYS A 3 10.92 -33.03 44.27
C LYS A 3 9.82 -33.05 43.18
N TYR A 4 8.58 -32.60 43.43
CA TYR A 4 7.52 -32.71 42.40
C TYR A 4 6.74 -31.42 42.07
N LEU A 5 7.18 -30.25 42.52
CA LEU A 5 6.52 -28.96 42.26
C LEU A 5 7.22 -28.13 41.16
N TYR A 6 7.64 -28.76 40.07
CA TYR A 6 8.35 -28.09 38.96
C TYR A 6 7.71 -28.31 37.57
N PHE A 7 6.46 -28.77 37.47
CA PHE A 7 5.86 -29.14 36.17
C PHE A 7 4.64 -28.32 35.70
N PHE A 8 4.26 -27.23 36.38
CA PHE A 8 3.13 -26.39 35.94
C PHE A 8 3.42 -24.88 35.91
N CYS A 9 4.66 -24.48 35.65
CA CYS A 9 4.87 -23.22 34.95
C CYS A 9 4.67 -23.49 33.46
N PHE A 10 3.41 -23.48 32.99
CA PHE A 10 3.16 -23.27 31.56
C PHE A 10 3.96 -22.03 31.17
N ASP A 11 4.92 -22.20 30.26
CA ASP A 11 5.66 -21.09 29.71
C ASP A 11 4.64 -20.08 29.15
N VAL A 12 4.42 -18.99 29.89
CA VAL A 12 3.46 -17.93 29.53
C VAL A 12 3.80 -17.37 28.15
N SER A 13 5.08 -17.43 27.76
CA SER A 13 5.54 -17.09 26.41
C SER A 13 5.07 -18.10 25.36
N GLY A 14 5.08 -19.40 25.70
CA GLY A 14 4.59 -20.49 24.86
C GLY A 14 3.08 -20.42 24.62
N MET A 15 2.29 -20.19 25.66
CA MET A 15 0.83 -20.02 25.52
C MET A 15 0.49 -18.77 24.71
N LYS A 16 1.16 -17.64 24.96
CA LYS A 16 0.94 -16.40 24.18
C LYS A 16 1.24 -16.63 22.70
N LYS A 17 2.34 -17.30 22.37
CA LYS A 17 2.70 -17.68 20.99
C LYS A 17 1.62 -18.57 20.37
N PHE A 18 1.14 -19.58 21.09
CA PHE A 18 0.07 -20.46 20.62
C PHE A 18 -1.19 -19.68 20.22
N PHE A 19 -1.67 -18.76 21.07
CA PHE A 19 -2.84 -17.95 20.76
C PHE A 19 -2.63 -17.01 19.56
N ILE A 20 -1.42 -16.45 19.40
CA ILE A 20 -1.07 -15.63 18.23
C ILE A 20 -1.13 -16.46 16.94
N TYR A 21 -0.54 -17.66 16.93
CA TYR A 21 -0.60 -18.56 15.78
C TYR A 21 -2.04 -19.01 15.46
N LEU A 22 -2.83 -19.27 16.50
CA LEU A 22 -4.23 -19.64 16.33
C LEU A 22 -5.03 -18.48 15.72
N GLN A 23 -4.82 -17.24 16.20
CA GLN A 23 -5.43 -16.04 15.63
C GLN A 23 -5.02 -15.82 14.17
N LEU A 24 -3.76 -16.07 13.83
CA LEU A 24 -3.24 -16.06 12.46
C LEU A 24 -4.00 -17.02 11.54
N ILE A 25 -4.20 -18.25 12.01
CA ILE A 25 -4.93 -19.28 11.25
C ILE A 25 -6.38 -18.85 11.04
N PHE A 26 -7.06 -18.34 12.06
CA PHE A 26 -8.44 -17.87 11.93
C PHE A 26 -8.58 -16.69 10.97
N ILE A 27 -7.76 -15.65 11.11
CA ILE A 27 -7.83 -14.46 10.26
C ILE A 27 -7.38 -14.78 8.83
N GLY A 28 -6.31 -15.54 8.70
CA GLY A 28 -5.78 -15.99 7.41
C GLY A 28 -6.79 -16.86 6.66
N SER A 29 -7.37 -17.87 7.32
CA SER A 29 -8.39 -18.74 6.71
C SER A 29 -9.65 -17.97 6.33
N PHE A 30 -10.13 -17.06 7.19
CA PHE A 30 -11.25 -16.19 6.87
C PHE A 30 -10.98 -15.32 5.65
N TYR A 31 -9.83 -14.63 5.62
CA TYR A 31 -9.46 -13.76 4.50
C TYR A 31 -9.32 -14.55 3.20
N ILE A 32 -8.64 -15.70 3.22
CA ILE A 32 -8.45 -16.55 2.05
C ILE A 32 -9.81 -17.07 1.55
N THR A 33 -10.65 -17.59 2.45
CA THR A 33 -11.98 -18.12 2.09
C THR A 33 -12.85 -17.05 1.44
N TYR A 34 -12.90 -15.85 2.01
CA TYR A 34 -13.67 -14.75 1.44
C TYR A 34 -13.14 -14.32 0.06
N ASN A 35 -11.81 -14.27 -0.11
CA ASN A 35 -11.21 -13.95 -1.40
C ASN A 35 -11.45 -15.04 -2.45
N ILE A 36 -11.47 -16.32 -2.07
CA ILE A 36 -11.86 -17.42 -2.95
C ILE A 36 -13.29 -17.21 -3.44
N LEU A 37 -14.24 -16.97 -2.54
CA LEU A 37 -15.63 -16.70 -2.89
C LEU A 37 -15.75 -15.48 -3.82
N GLY A 38 -15.08 -14.38 -3.49
CA GLY A 38 -15.05 -13.18 -4.32
C GLY A 38 -14.51 -13.43 -5.72
N VAL A 39 -13.46 -14.26 -5.87
CA VAL A 39 -12.89 -14.63 -7.16
C VAL A 39 -13.80 -15.58 -7.94
N ILE A 40 -14.48 -16.52 -7.28
CA ILE A 40 -15.48 -17.38 -7.93
C ILE A 40 -16.63 -16.52 -8.48
N ILE A 41 -17.16 -15.61 -7.67
CA ILE A 41 -18.21 -14.65 -8.09
C ILE A 41 -17.70 -13.81 -9.26
N LEU A 42 -16.48 -13.30 -9.18
CA LEU A 42 -15.86 -12.54 -10.27
C LEU A 42 -15.75 -13.36 -11.56
N ALA A 43 -15.35 -14.63 -11.47
CA ALA A 43 -15.28 -15.51 -12.64
C ALA A 43 -16.68 -15.72 -13.26
N ILE A 44 -17.70 -15.96 -12.44
CA ILE A 44 -19.09 -16.10 -12.88
C ILE A 44 -19.56 -14.81 -13.57
N ILE A 45 -19.39 -13.64 -12.93
CA ILE A 45 -19.73 -12.32 -13.50
C ILE A 45 -19.08 -12.15 -14.87
N ARG A 46 -17.79 -12.48 -14.98
CA ARG A 46 -17.03 -12.27 -16.22
C ARG A 46 -17.44 -13.22 -17.35
N THR A 47 -17.82 -14.44 -17.02
CA THR A 47 -18.31 -15.44 -17.97
C THR A 47 -19.73 -15.11 -18.43
N VAL A 48 -20.66 -14.91 -17.49
CA VAL A 48 -22.08 -14.67 -17.77
C VAL A 48 -22.28 -13.31 -18.46
N LEU A 49 -21.60 -12.27 -18.00
CA LEU A 49 -21.71 -10.92 -18.56
C LEU A 49 -20.65 -10.65 -19.65
N PHE A 50 -19.99 -11.69 -20.18
CA PHE A 50 -19.04 -11.54 -21.29
C PHE A 50 -19.59 -10.69 -22.46
N PRO A 51 -20.83 -10.92 -22.97
CA PRO A 51 -21.41 -10.14 -24.06
C PRO A 51 -21.87 -8.72 -23.66
N PHE A 52 -21.86 -8.38 -22.36
CA PHE A 52 -22.27 -7.06 -21.85
C PHE A 52 -21.08 -6.36 -21.16
N PRO A 53 -20.15 -5.74 -21.90
CA PRO A 53 -18.91 -5.20 -21.35
C PRO A 53 -19.10 -4.17 -20.23
N ALA A 54 -20.14 -3.32 -20.32
CA ALA A 54 -20.45 -2.32 -19.30
C ALA A 54 -20.81 -2.98 -17.96
N LEU A 55 -21.76 -3.92 -17.96
CA LEU A 55 -22.19 -4.64 -16.76
C LEU A 55 -21.06 -5.51 -16.17
N LYS A 56 -20.26 -6.17 -17.02
CA LYS A 56 -19.08 -6.92 -16.61
C LYS A 56 -18.05 -6.05 -15.90
N ASN A 57 -17.80 -4.85 -16.44
CA ASN A 57 -16.85 -3.91 -15.85
C ASN A 57 -17.38 -3.39 -14.50
N GLU A 58 -18.66 -3.02 -14.40
CA GLU A 58 -19.26 -2.58 -13.15
C GLU A 58 -19.23 -3.69 -12.09
N GLY A 59 -19.59 -4.92 -12.46
CA GLY A 59 -19.48 -6.08 -11.56
C GLY A 59 -18.04 -6.32 -11.08
N THR A 60 -17.04 -6.14 -11.96
CA THR A 60 -15.63 -6.21 -11.57
C THR A 60 -15.26 -5.11 -10.57
N LEU A 61 -15.77 -3.89 -10.75
CA LEU A 61 -15.55 -2.76 -9.84
C LEU A 61 -16.21 -2.99 -8.47
N ILE A 62 -17.42 -3.55 -8.43
CA ILE A 62 -18.09 -3.92 -7.17
C ILE A 62 -17.22 -4.90 -6.37
N ILE A 63 -16.71 -5.96 -7.02
CA ILE A 63 -15.81 -6.92 -6.36
C ILE A 63 -14.52 -6.24 -5.89
N LYS A 64 -13.92 -5.37 -6.71
CA LYS A 64 -12.72 -4.60 -6.37
C LYS A 64 -12.96 -3.74 -5.11
N ARG A 65 -14.06 -2.98 -5.05
CA ARG A 65 -14.45 -2.15 -3.90
C ARG A 65 -14.67 -3.00 -2.64
N LYS A 66 -15.40 -4.12 -2.75
CA LYS A 66 -15.65 -5.04 -1.62
C LYS A 66 -14.39 -5.72 -1.11
N TRP A 67 -13.46 -6.06 -2.00
CA TRP A 67 -12.14 -6.53 -1.61
C TRP A 67 -11.40 -5.48 -0.78
N LEU A 68 -11.39 -4.21 -1.20
CA LEU A 68 -10.77 -3.15 -0.41
C LEU A 68 -11.45 -2.95 0.95
N ASP A 69 -12.78 -3.00 1.04
CA ASP A 69 -13.49 -2.91 2.32
C ASP A 69 -13.10 -4.05 3.28
N LEU A 70 -12.99 -5.28 2.78
CA LEU A 70 -12.52 -6.42 3.57
C LEU A 70 -11.08 -6.20 4.02
N THR A 71 -10.18 -5.87 3.08
CA THR A 71 -8.76 -5.64 3.38
C THR A 71 -8.58 -4.51 4.40
N SER A 72 -9.31 -3.40 4.25
CA SER A 72 -9.24 -2.28 5.18
C SER A 72 -9.75 -2.65 6.56
N THR A 73 -10.80 -3.47 6.65
CA THR A 73 -11.33 -3.97 7.92
C THR A 73 -10.28 -4.81 8.66
N LEU A 74 -9.62 -5.74 7.96
CA LEU A 74 -8.60 -6.59 8.59
C LEU A 74 -7.35 -5.81 8.99
N VAL A 75 -6.90 -4.87 8.15
CA VAL A 75 -5.78 -3.98 8.50
C VAL A 75 -6.18 -3.09 9.69
N GLY A 76 -7.42 -2.60 9.72
CA GLY A 76 -7.97 -1.79 10.81
C GLY A 76 -8.05 -2.50 12.16
N LEU A 77 -7.94 -3.85 12.21
CA LEU A 77 -7.80 -4.58 13.48
C LEU A 77 -6.45 -4.33 14.16
N TYR A 78 -5.44 -3.90 13.39
CA TYR A 78 -4.06 -3.76 13.84
C TYR A 78 -3.53 -2.33 13.72
N PHE A 79 -4.15 -1.50 12.88
CA PHE A 79 -3.88 -0.07 12.77
C PHE A 79 -5.12 0.68 13.23
N HIS A 80 -5.08 1.23 14.45
CA HIS A 80 -6.26 1.83 15.10
C HIS A 80 -6.39 3.32 14.85
N LYS A 81 -5.32 3.97 14.40
CA LYS A 81 -5.33 5.39 14.10
C LYS A 81 -5.76 5.63 12.65
N PRO A 82 -6.43 6.76 12.39
CA PRO A 82 -6.78 7.16 11.02
C PRO A 82 -5.53 7.50 10.19
N ILE A 83 -5.71 7.53 8.88
CA ILE A 83 -4.74 8.10 7.95
C ILE A 83 -4.98 9.61 7.89
N TYR A 84 -3.93 10.38 8.16
CA TYR A 84 -3.94 11.83 8.00
C TYR A 84 -3.39 12.19 6.63
N VAL A 85 -4.15 12.98 5.88
CA VAL A 85 -3.84 13.30 4.48
C VAL A 85 -3.67 14.79 4.34
N ALA A 86 -2.54 15.21 3.77
CA ALA A 86 -2.30 16.56 3.28
C ALA A 86 -2.29 16.50 1.75
N TYR A 87 -3.07 17.32 1.06
CA TYR A 87 -3.18 17.25 -0.39
C TYR A 87 -3.36 18.61 -1.06
N ASN A 88 -2.78 18.76 -2.24
CA ASN A 88 -3.04 19.90 -3.10
C ASN A 88 -4.40 19.71 -3.81
N LYS A 89 -5.32 20.66 -3.69
CA LYS A 89 -6.67 20.60 -4.29
C LYS A 89 -6.67 20.37 -5.80
N GLU A 90 -5.63 20.78 -6.52
CA GLU A 90 -5.51 20.59 -7.97
C GLU A 90 -5.56 19.11 -8.37
N ILE A 91 -5.13 18.18 -7.50
CA ILE A 91 -5.20 16.74 -7.81
C ILE A 91 -6.63 16.24 -8.02
N LEU A 92 -7.64 16.93 -7.47
CA LEU A 92 -9.06 16.58 -7.61
C LEU A 92 -9.57 16.83 -9.03
N LYS A 93 -8.94 17.76 -9.76
CA LYS A 93 -9.26 18.06 -11.16
C LYS A 93 -8.69 17.02 -12.11
N ASN A 94 -7.57 16.40 -11.74
CA ASN A 94 -6.91 15.39 -12.57
C ASN A 94 -7.78 14.11 -12.66
N LYS A 95 -8.32 13.83 -13.84
CA LYS A 95 -9.02 12.57 -14.16
C LYS A 95 -8.04 11.52 -14.69
N ARG A 96 -6.93 11.95 -15.27
CA ARG A 96 -5.88 11.10 -15.85
C ARG A 96 -4.57 11.41 -15.17
N SER A 97 -4.07 10.50 -14.34
CA SER A 97 -2.90 10.75 -13.49
C SER A 97 -1.91 9.61 -13.49
N ILE A 98 -0.63 9.97 -13.44
CA ILE A 98 0.44 9.06 -13.02
C ILE A 98 0.71 9.37 -11.55
N ILE A 99 0.72 8.35 -10.71
CA ILE A 99 0.89 8.46 -9.26
C ILE A 99 2.23 7.82 -8.92
N ILE A 100 3.11 8.60 -8.30
CA ILE A 100 4.42 8.13 -7.84
C ILE A 100 4.49 8.21 -6.33
N SER A 101 5.15 7.24 -5.70
CA SER A 101 5.26 7.20 -4.25
C SER A 101 6.62 6.69 -3.79
N ASN A 102 7.05 7.12 -2.60
CA ASN A 102 8.05 6.36 -1.85
C ASN A 102 7.44 5.05 -1.32
N HIS A 103 8.28 4.06 -1.02
CA HIS A 103 7.90 2.74 -0.52
C HIS A 103 8.63 2.43 0.79
N ILE A 104 7.88 2.40 1.89
CA ILE A 104 8.34 2.26 3.27
C ILE A 104 8.03 0.86 3.82
N THR A 105 6.82 0.35 3.58
CA THR A 105 6.33 -0.91 4.15
C THR A 105 5.57 -1.76 3.14
N ASN A 106 5.34 -3.04 3.47
CA ASN A 106 4.48 -3.92 2.69
C ASN A 106 2.99 -3.51 2.67
N TYR A 107 2.58 -2.52 3.46
CA TYR A 107 1.18 -2.09 3.61
C TYR A 107 0.87 -0.78 2.87
N ASP A 108 1.88 -0.08 2.36
CA ASP A 108 1.73 1.26 1.76
C ASP A 108 0.65 1.34 0.67
N TRP A 109 0.59 0.30 -0.18
CA TRP A 109 -0.38 0.22 -1.27
C TRP A 109 -1.82 0.17 -0.76
N ILE A 110 -2.06 -0.41 0.43
CA ILE A 110 -3.40 -0.45 1.05
C ILE A 110 -3.81 0.96 1.45
N PHE A 111 -2.95 1.66 2.19
CA PHE A 111 -3.23 3.02 2.66
C PHE A 111 -3.39 3.99 1.49
N LEU A 112 -2.54 3.90 0.47
CA LEU A 112 -2.70 4.68 -0.75
C LEU A 112 -4.02 4.38 -1.48
N MET A 113 -4.43 3.11 -1.60
CA MET A 113 -5.72 2.79 -2.21
C MET A 113 -6.90 3.36 -1.44
N LEU A 114 -6.85 3.37 -0.10
CA LEU A 114 -7.88 4.00 0.75
C LEU A 114 -7.94 5.51 0.52
N VAL A 115 -6.79 6.19 0.51
CA VAL A 115 -6.72 7.63 0.16
C VAL A 115 -7.25 7.88 -1.24
N LEU A 116 -6.84 7.08 -2.23
CA LEU A 116 -7.27 7.23 -3.62
C LEU A 116 -8.75 6.92 -3.81
N ARG A 117 -9.37 6.11 -2.96
CA ARG A 117 -10.83 5.91 -2.96
C ARG A 117 -11.53 7.19 -2.52
N GLU A 118 -11.08 7.80 -1.44
CA GLU A 118 -11.61 9.06 -0.93
C GLU A 118 -11.41 10.26 -1.86
N LEU A 119 -10.49 10.14 -2.82
CA LEU A 119 -10.20 11.14 -3.85
C LEU A 119 -10.82 10.80 -5.23
N ASP A 120 -11.76 9.85 -5.30
CA ASP A 120 -12.40 9.40 -6.55
C ASP A 120 -11.38 8.93 -7.62
N LYS A 121 -10.33 8.22 -7.22
CA LYS A 121 -9.27 7.70 -8.11
C LYS A 121 -9.15 6.18 -8.12
N TYR A 122 -9.72 5.50 -7.13
CA TYR A 122 -9.55 4.06 -6.91
C TYR A 122 -10.11 3.16 -8.01
N ASP A 123 -11.32 3.43 -8.51
CA ASP A 123 -12.00 2.51 -9.45
C ASP A 123 -11.19 2.30 -10.74
N GLU A 124 -10.63 3.40 -11.27
CA GLU A 124 -9.77 3.43 -12.45
C GLU A 124 -8.27 3.31 -12.13
N LEU A 125 -7.93 2.91 -10.90
CA LEU A 125 -6.55 2.66 -10.47
C LEU A 125 -6.00 1.36 -11.07
N ARG A 126 -4.84 1.47 -11.72
CA ARG A 126 -3.95 0.37 -12.07
C ARG A 126 -2.64 0.51 -11.30
N ILE A 127 -2.19 -0.57 -10.67
CA ILE A 127 -0.95 -0.59 -9.93
C ILE A 127 0.08 -1.39 -10.72
N ILE A 128 1.30 -0.87 -10.81
CA ILE A 128 2.45 -1.59 -11.36
C ILE A 128 3.06 -2.44 -10.25
N LEU A 129 3.10 -3.76 -10.47
CA LEU A 129 3.41 -4.78 -9.50
C LEU A 129 4.50 -5.75 -10.00
N LYS A 130 5.12 -6.47 -9.08
CA LYS A 130 6.06 -7.56 -9.41
C LYS A 130 5.32 -8.75 -10.02
N GLU A 131 5.84 -9.33 -11.10
CA GLU A 131 5.21 -10.43 -11.85
C GLU A 131 4.94 -11.67 -10.98
N SER A 132 5.76 -11.94 -9.96
CA SER A 132 5.51 -13.05 -9.04
C SER A 132 4.13 -12.97 -8.36
N LEU A 133 3.58 -11.76 -8.17
CA LEU A 133 2.24 -11.57 -7.62
C LEU A 133 1.14 -12.06 -8.57
N ALA A 134 1.36 -12.05 -9.89
CA ALA A 134 0.43 -12.58 -10.87
C ALA A 134 0.28 -14.11 -10.81
N LYS A 135 1.25 -14.79 -10.17
CA LYS A 135 1.31 -16.25 -10.03
C LYS A 135 0.70 -16.76 -8.73
N ILE A 136 0.33 -15.87 -7.81
CA ILE A 136 -0.35 -16.27 -6.57
C ILE A 136 -1.74 -16.78 -6.94
N PRO A 137 -2.10 -18.03 -6.60
CA PRO A 137 -3.44 -18.55 -6.86
C PRO A 137 -4.51 -17.64 -6.24
N ILE A 138 -5.67 -17.54 -6.89
CA ILE A 138 -6.80 -16.69 -6.49
C ILE A 138 -6.49 -15.19 -6.64
N PHE A 139 -5.54 -14.65 -5.87
CA PHE A 139 -5.19 -13.23 -5.88
C PHE A 139 -4.65 -12.75 -7.23
N GLY A 140 -3.80 -13.55 -7.88
CA GLY A 140 -3.24 -13.25 -9.21
C GLY A 140 -4.32 -13.10 -10.27
N TYR A 141 -5.38 -13.91 -10.22
CA TYR A 141 -6.52 -13.80 -11.13
C TYR A 141 -7.32 -12.51 -10.88
N GLY A 142 -7.62 -12.21 -9.61
CA GLY A 142 -8.32 -10.98 -9.23
C GLY A 142 -7.57 -9.72 -9.68
N MET A 143 -6.27 -9.64 -9.41
CA MET A 143 -5.43 -8.51 -9.82
C MET A 143 -5.34 -8.34 -11.34
N LYS A 144 -5.31 -9.45 -12.12
CA LYS A 144 -5.41 -9.38 -13.60
C LYS A 144 -6.76 -8.83 -14.05
N CYS A 145 -7.86 -9.24 -13.41
CA CYS A 145 -9.19 -8.70 -13.70
C CYS A 145 -9.29 -7.20 -13.35
N PHE A 146 -8.58 -6.75 -12.32
CA PHE A 146 -8.45 -5.33 -11.96
C PHE A 146 -7.50 -4.55 -12.89
N LYS A 147 -6.93 -5.21 -13.91
CA LYS A 147 -6.02 -4.63 -14.91
C LYS A 147 -4.75 -4.04 -14.29
N PHE A 148 -4.27 -4.63 -13.19
CA PHE A 148 -2.94 -4.31 -12.67
C PHE A 148 -1.86 -4.78 -13.66
N ILE A 149 -0.72 -4.09 -13.65
CA ILE A 149 0.35 -4.28 -14.62
C ILE A 149 1.49 -5.02 -13.93
N PHE A 150 1.96 -6.12 -14.51
CA PHE A 150 2.91 -7.02 -13.87
C PHE A 150 4.26 -7.02 -14.60
N LEU A 151 5.33 -6.68 -13.87
CA LEU A 151 6.68 -6.53 -14.41
C LEU A 151 7.67 -7.48 -13.71
N LYS A 152 8.62 -8.03 -14.48
CA LYS A 152 9.68 -8.95 -14.01
C LYS A 152 10.82 -8.25 -13.30
N ARG A 153 10.90 -6.92 -13.37
CA ARG A 153 12.06 -6.09 -12.99
C ARG A 153 13.26 -6.31 -13.93
N ASN A 154 12.98 -6.66 -15.18
CA ASN A 154 13.95 -6.78 -16.26
C ASN A 154 13.50 -5.93 -17.46
N TRP A 155 14.26 -4.88 -17.76
CA TRP A 155 13.86 -3.89 -18.76
C TRP A 155 13.62 -4.45 -20.16
N SER A 156 14.45 -5.39 -20.63
CA SER A 156 14.33 -5.95 -21.98
C SER A 156 13.00 -6.70 -22.17
N GLU A 157 12.50 -7.34 -21.12
CA GLU A 157 11.24 -8.07 -21.12
C GLU A 157 10.04 -7.18 -20.77
N ASP A 158 10.24 -6.20 -19.90
CA ASP A 158 9.16 -5.39 -19.31
C ASP A 158 8.70 -4.24 -20.21
N LYS A 159 9.55 -3.77 -21.12
CA LYS A 159 9.24 -2.61 -21.99
C LYS A 159 7.92 -2.80 -22.75
N ASN A 160 7.74 -3.96 -23.39
CA ASN A 160 6.54 -4.23 -24.20
C ASN A 160 5.31 -4.49 -23.32
N LYS A 161 5.48 -5.22 -22.21
CA LYS A 161 4.39 -5.46 -21.24
C LYS A 161 3.86 -4.16 -20.65
N LEU A 162 4.76 -3.23 -20.31
CA LEU A 162 4.37 -1.93 -19.78
C LEU A 162 3.59 -1.12 -20.82
N ARG A 163 4.04 -1.10 -22.08
CA ARG A 163 3.32 -0.46 -23.20
C ARG A 163 1.93 -1.05 -23.41
N GLU A 164 1.82 -2.37 -23.43
CA GLU A 164 0.53 -3.05 -23.56
C GLU A 164 -0.40 -2.72 -22.37
N GLY A 165 0.14 -2.77 -21.15
CA GLY A 165 -0.60 -2.49 -19.91
C GLY A 165 -1.15 -1.06 -19.81
N ILE A 166 -0.55 -0.11 -20.52
CA ILE A 166 -1.01 1.29 -20.59
C ILE A 166 -1.62 1.69 -21.93
N GLY A 167 -1.56 0.83 -22.96
CA GLY A 167 -1.91 1.19 -24.34
C GLY A 167 -3.36 1.70 -24.44
N ASN A 168 -4.29 1.01 -23.78
CA ASN A 168 -5.70 1.40 -23.76
C ASN A 168 -6.04 2.54 -22.78
N LEU A 169 -5.06 3.11 -22.06
CA LEU A 169 -5.30 4.25 -21.18
C LEU A 169 -5.43 5.56 -21.97
N LYS A 170 -4.80 5.65 -23.14
CA LYS A 170 -4.81 6.85 -23.98
C LYS A 170 -6.21 7.25 -24.45
N ASP A 171 -7.10 6.26 -24.56
CA ASP A 171 -8.48 6.42 -25.03
C ASP A 171 -9.49 6.53 -23.88
N LYS A 172 -9.04 6.39 -22.62
CA LYS A 172 -9.92 6.48 -21.46
C LYS A 172 -10.11 7.93 -21.00
N LEU A 173 -11.34 8.25 -20.60
CA LEU A 173 -11.65 9.56 -20.00
C LEU A 173 -11.00 9.74 -18.62
N LYS A 174 -10.81 8.65 -17.87
CA LYS A 174 -10.26 8.64 -16.51
C LYS A 174 -9.33 7.43 -16.33
N TYR A 175 -8.16 7.65 -15.75
CA TYR A 175 -7.24 6.59 -15.33
C TYR A 175 -6.29 7.06 -14.23
N ASN A 176 -5.83 6.13 -13.40
CA ASN A 176 -4.78 6.40 -12.43
C ASN A 176 -3.76 5.26 -12.48
N VAL A 177 -2.48 5.56 -12.69
CA VAL A 177 -1.41 4.55 -12.71
C VAL A 177 -0.48 4.77 -11.53
N LEU A 178 -0.48 3.87 -10.56
CA LEU A 178 0.41 3.91 -9.40
C LEU A 178 1.68 3.11 -9.66
N ILE A 179 2.83 3.74 -9.41
CA ILE A 179 4.16 3.13 -9.41
C ILE A 179 4.95 3.57 -8.19
N PHE A 180 5.76 2.66 -7.66
CA PHE A 180 6.80 2.96 -6.68
C PHE A 180 8.15 2.93 -7.40
N PRO A 181 8.72 4.08 -7.80
CA PRO A 181 9.94 4.12 -8.61
C PRO A 181 11.15 3.44 -7.95
N GLU A 182 11.21 3.39 -6.62
CA GLU A 182 12.22 2.64 -5.86
C GLU A 182 12.25 1.14 -6.25
N GLY A 183 11.10 0.60 -6.64
CA GLY A 183 10.93 -0.79 -7.07
C GLY A 183 10.95 -1.81 -5.94
N THR A 184 11.22 -1.38 -4.71
CA THR A 184 11.15 -2.16 -3.45
C THR A 184 11.10 -1.17 -2.28
N PHE A 185 10.73 -1.63 -1.09
CA PHE A 185 10.79 -0.80 0.11
C PHE A 185 12.22 -0.65 0.62
N ILE A 186 12.48 0.39 1.40
CA ILE A 186 13.75 0.60 2.11
C ILE A 186 13.90 -0.38 3.29
N ASP A 187 15.03 -1.07 3.32
CA ASP A 187 15.55 -1.90 4.42
C ASP A 187 17.08 -1.77 4.46
N SER A 188 17.73 -2.36 5.46
CA SER A 188 19.19 -2.27 5.62
C SER A 188 19.97 -2.80 4.40
N GLU A 189 19.47 -3.83 3.71
CA GLU A 189 20.14 -4.47 2.57
C GLU A 189 19.96 -3.67 1.27
N THR A 190 18.72 -3.32 0.94
CA THR A 190 18.34 -2.53 -0.23
C THR A 190 18.91 -1.13 -0.17
N HIS A 191 18.97 -0.51 1.01
CA HIS A 191 19.59 0.79 1.19
C HIS A 191 21.11 0.72 0.94
N LYS A 192 21.79 -0.32 1.43
CA LYS A 192 23.21 -0.56 1.12
C LYS A 192 23.45 -0.69 -0.38
N LYS A 193 22.61 -1.45 -1.10
CA LYS A 193 22.68 -1.59 -2.57
C LYS A 193 22.44 -0.27 -3.29
N SER A 194 21.46 0.52 -2.83
CA SER A 194 21.18 1.86 -3.35
C SER A 194 22.38 2.79 -3.17
N LYS A 195 23.02 2.77 -2.00
CA LYS A 195 24.25 3.54 -1.74
C LYS A 195 25.40 3.13 -2.65
N THR A 196 25.61 1.84 -2.90
CA THR A 196 26.60 1.38 -3.89
C THR A 196 26.24 1.87 -5.30
N PHE A 197 24.97 1.81 -5.70
CA PHE A 197 24.55 2.32 -7.00
C PHE A 197 24.78 3.84 -7.14
N SER A 198 24.62 4.61 -6.06
CA SER A 198 24.86 6.06 -6.06
C SER A 198 26.24 6.46 -6.59
N THR A 199 27.28 5.65 -6.34
CA THR A 199 28.66 5.94 -6.79
C THR A 199 28.83 5.83 -8.30
N THR A 200 27.90 5.16 -8.98
CA THR A 200 27.88 5.01 -10.43
C THR A 200 27.07 6.12 -11.14
N LEU A 201 26.33 6.94 -10.38
CA LEU A 201 25.49 8.00 -10.94
C LEU A 201 26.35 9.22 -11.33
N SER A 202 26.14 9.70 -12.56
CA SER A 202 26.68 10.99 -13.00
C SER A 202 25.86 12.18 -12.47
N HIS A 203 24.65 11.93 -11.97
CA HIS A 203 23.77 12.98 -11.46
C HIS A 203 24.24 13.51 -10.10
N LYS A 204 24.39 14.83 -10.00
CA LYS A 204 24.73 15.54 -8.77
C LYS A 204 23.63 16.53 -8.41
N ILE A 205 23.34 16.62 -7.11
CA ILE A 205 22.44 17.62 -6.54
C ILE A 205 23.28 18.47 -5.59
N ASN A 206 23.26 19.79 -5.78
CA ASN A 206 24.09 20.75 -5.02
C ASN A 206 25.58 20.36 -5.03
N ASN A 207 26.10 19.99 -6.20
CA ASN A 207 27.48 19.51 -6.42
C ASN A 207 27.88 18.23 -5.66
N LYS A 208 26.93 17.54 -5.01
CA LYS A 208 27.14 16.27 -4.31
C LYS A 208 26.47 15.12 -5.06
N THR A 209 27.05 13.94 -4.99
CA THR A 209 26.44 12.73 -5.53
C THR A 209 25.07 12.51 -4.90
N PHE A 210 24.06 12.24 -5.73
CA PHE A 210 22.72 11.95 -5.24
C PHE A 210 22.69 10.59 -4.51
N ASN A 211 22.65 10.66 -3.18
CA ASN A 211 22.56 9.50 -2.29
C ASN A 211 21.56 9.79 -1.15
N PRO A 212 20.26 9.56 -1.38
CA PRO A 212 19.24 9.74 -0.34
C PRO A 212 19.44 8.75 0.82
N GLU A 213 19.06 9.17 2.02
CA GLU A 213 19.27 8.43 3.28
C GLU A 213 17.99 7.75 3.79
N TYR A 214 16.83 8.26 3.38
CA TYR A 214 15.49 7.85 3.85
C TYR A 214 14.62 7.25 2.75
N THR A 215 15.12 7.23 1.51
CA THR A 215 14.48 6.59 0.35
C THR A 215 15.55 5.89 -0.47
N LEU A 216 15.16 4.90 -1.26
CA LEU A 216 16.04 4.34 -2.28
C LEU A 216 16.12 5.27 -3.50
N ILE A 217 17.20 5.12 -4.27
CA ILE A 217 17.34 5.80 -5.56
C ILE A 217 16.29 5.22 -6.53
N PRO A 218 15.46 6.07 -7.16
CA PRO A 218 14.38 5.61 -8.03
C PRO A 218 14.94 5.03 -9.34
N ARG A 219 14.29 3.99 -9.84
CA ARG A 219 14.51 3.45 -11.18
C ARG A 219 13.79 4.33 -12.20
N THR A 220 14.50 4.76 -13.23
CA THR A 220 14.02 5.77 -14.19
C THR A 220 13.27 5.17 -15.38
N ARG A 221 13.79 4.09 -15.98
CA ARG A 221 13.33 3.56 -17.28
C ARG A 221 11.82 3.29 -17.38
N GLY A 222 11.25 2.64 -16.36
CA GLY A 222 9.81 2.33 -16.35
C GLY A 222 8.94 3.58 -16.26
N LEU A 223 9.33 4.53 -15.40
CA LEU A 223 8.63 5.80 -15.27
C LEU A 223 8.80 6.67 -16.52
N GLY A 224 9.99 6.74 -17.09
CA GLY A 224 10.26 7.45 -18.34
C GLY A 224 9.42 6.91 -19.51
N LEU A 225 9.19 5.60 -19.59
CA LEU A 225 8.26 5.03 -20.56
C LEU A 225 6.82 5.46 -20.30
N LEU A 226 6.34 5.40 -19.05
CA LEU A 226 5.00 5.89 -18.70
C LEU A 226 4.82 7.34 -19.12
N TYR A 227 5.80 8.19 -18.85
CA TYR A 227 5.77 9.61 -19.16
C TYR A 227 5.72 9.82 -20.67
N ASN A 228 6.61 9.17 -21.41
CA ASN A 228 6.62 9.29 -22.86
C ASN A 228 5.32 8.84 -23.54
N GLU A 229 4.72 7.75 -23.06
CA GLU A 229 3.50 7.22 -23.65
C GLU A 229 2.25 8.02 -23.25
N LEU A 230 2.25 8.69 -22.08
CA LEU A 230 1.06 9.34 -21.52
C LEU A 230 1.16 10.87 -21.43
N LYS A 231 2.31 11.51 -21.74
CA LYS A 231 2.52 12.96 -21.55
C LYS A 231 1.47 13.86 -22.19
N ASN A 232 0.99 13.51 -23.37
CA ASN A 232 -0.02 14.30 -24.09
C ASN A 232 -1.47 13.95 -23.72
N ARG A 233 -1.67 13.01 -22.79
CA ARG A 233 -3.00 12.49 -22.41
C ARG A 233 -3.25 12.52 -20.90
N SER A 234 -2.21 12.68 -20.08
CA SER A 234 -2.29 12.82 -18.63
C SER A 234 -2.55 14.27 -18.23
N ASP A 235 -3.37 14.48 -17.20
CA ASP A 235 -3.63 15.82 -16.63
C ASP A 235 -2.47 16.26 -15.71
N GLY A 236 -1.72 15.31 -15.16
CA GLY A 236 -0.54 15.59 -14.35
C GLY A 236 0.00 14.37 -13.61
N VAL A 237 0.92 14.64 -12.69
CA VAL A 237 1.50 13.66 -11.76
C VAL A 237 1.02 13.96 -10.35
N ILE A 238 0.62 12.92 -9.63
CA ILE A 238 0.34 12.99 -8.20
C ILE A 238 1.55 12.37 -7.48
N ASP A 239 2.31 13.21 -6.80
CA ASP A 239 3.52 12.80 -6.11
C ASP A 239 3.23 12.61 -4.61
N THR A 240 3.25 11.35 -4.14
CA THR A 240 2.80 11.00 -2.79
C THR A 240 3.96 10.68 -1.86
N THR A 241 4.01 11.29 -0.68
CA THR A 241 5.02 11.02 0.35
C THR A 241 4.37 10.40 1.57
N LEU A 242 4.67 9.14 1.85
CA LEU A 242 4.21 8.45 3.06
C LEU A 242 5.16 8.71 4.22
N LEU A 243 4.60 8.85 5.41
CA LEU A 243 5.32 9.02 6.68
C LEU A 243 4.60 8.20 7.76
N TYR A 244 5.36 7.63 8.68
CA TYR A 244 4.86 6.78 9.76
C TYR A 244 5.44 7.24 11.10
N THR A 245 4.59 7.29 12.14
CA THR A 245 5.05 7.32 13.52
C THR A 245 4.73 6.00 14.21
N PRO A 246 5.56 5.51 15.16
CA PRO A 246 6.91 5.97 15.45
C PRO A 246 7.83 5.88 14.23
N PHE A 247 8.82 6.78 14.15
CA PHE A 247 9.75 6.78 13.03
C PHE A 247 10.78 5.66 13.21
N TYR A 248 10.96 4.87 12.16
CA TYR A 248 12.03 3.89 12.05
C TYR A 248 12.77 4.13 10.74
N LYS A 249 14.10 3.97 10.75
CA LYS A 249 14.90 4.10 9.53
C LYS A 249 14.59 3.01 8.51
N TYR A 250 14.34 1.79 8.99
CA TYR A 250 13.97 0.63 8.18
C TYR A 250 12.64 0.04 8.67
N PRO A 251 11.50 0.68 8.36
CA PRO A 251 10.22 0.23 8.91
C PRO A 251 9.85 -1.18 8.46
N SER A 252 10.20 -1.61 7.26
CA SER A 252 9.94 -2.97 6.77
C SER A 252 10.48 -4.09 7.68
N GLU A 253 11.54 -3.83 8.46
CA GLU A 253 12.13 -4.76 9.44
C GLU A 253 11.33 -4.82 10.75
N ILE A 254 10.52 -3.80 11.04
CA ILE A 254 9.68 -3.67 12.24
C ILE A 254 8.22 -4.06 11.93
N PHE A 255 7.70 -3.60 10.79
CA PHE A 255 6.34 -3.82 10.31
C PHE A 255 6.18 -5.23 9.71
N THR A 256 6.67 -6.24 10.44
CA THR A 256 6.52 -7.64 10.08
C THR A 256 5.12 -8.13 10.46
N THR A 257 4.65 -9.20 9.81
CA THR A 257 3.38 -9.85 10.18
C THR A 257 3.36 -10.26 11.65
N LYS A 258 4.50 -10.69 12.21
CA LYS A 258 4.62 -11.08 13.62
C LYS A 258 4.34 -9.90 14.56
N GLU A 259 5.02 -8.78 14.36
CA GLU A 259 4.87 -7.60 15.22
C GLU A 259 3.46 -6.98 15.12
N LEU A 260 2.84 -7.06 13.93
CA LEU A 260 1.44 -6.70 13.72
C LEU A 260 0.50 -7.52 14.63
N LEU A 261 0.68 -8.85 14.67
CA LEU A 261 -0.16 -9.76 15.45
C LEU A 261 0.04 -9.64 16.95
N GLU A 262 1.27 -9.36 17.37
CA GLU A 262 1.59 -9.05 18.75
C GLU A 262 1.01 -7.69 19.20
N LYS A 263 0.28 -6.99 18.32
CA LYS A 263 -0.36 -5.70 18.56
C LYS A 263 0.65 -4.65 19.01
N LYS A 264 1.88 -4.73 18.51
CA LYS A 264 2.93 -3.74 18.83
C LYS A 264 2.86 -2.52 17.92
N LEU A 265 2.11 -2.60 16.82
CA LEU A 265 1.94 -1.53 15.84
C LEU A 265 0.66 -0.70 16.08
N LEU A 266 -0.04 -0.89 17.20
CA LEU A 266 -1.31 -0.18 17.47
C LEU A 266 -1.14 1.34 17.59
N SER A 267 0.04 1.80 18.04
CA SER A 267 0.36 3.22 18.15
C SER A 267 0.69 3.86 16.81
N THR A 268 0.79 3.07 15.72
CA THR A 268 1.22 3.56 14.42
C THR A 268 0.24 4.59 13.88
N GLN A 269 0.77 5.75 13.50
CA GLN A 269 0.03 6.79 12.80
C GLN A 269 0.62 7.00 11.41
N ILE A 270 -0.26 7.24 10.44
CA ILE A 270 0.10 7.27 9.03
C ILE A 270 -0.24 8.66 8.49
N PHE A 271 0.72 9.28 7.83
CA PHE A 271 0.56 10.55 7.16
C PHE A 271 0.89 10.40 5.68
N ILE A 272 0.06 10.95 4.81
CA ILE A 272 0.27 10.91 3.36
C ILE A 272 0.13 12.32 2.81
N ILE A 273 1.21 12.82 2.21
CA ILE A 273 1.26 14.11 1.51
C ILE A 273 1.06 13.83 0.02
N LEU A 274 0.16 14.55 -0.65
CA LEU A 274 -0.10 14.43 -2.09
C LEU A 274 0.11 15.78 -2.78
N ASP A 275 1.18 15.87 -3.55
CA ASP A 275 1.49 17.03 -4.37
C ASP A 275 0.92 16.87 -5.79
N SER A 276 0.47 17.99 -6.37
CA SER A 276 0.08 18.06 -7.78
C SER A 276 1.23 18.63 -8.59
N LEU A 277 1.74 17.88 -9.55
CA LEU A 277 2.84 18.30 -10.42
C LEU A 277 2.38 18.27 -11.87
N LYS A 278 2.91 19.20 -12.67
CA LYS A 278 2.81 19.12 -14.12
C LYS A 278 3.77 18.06 -14.64
N LEU A 279 3.35 17.38 -15.70
CA LEU A 279 4.19 16.40 -16.38
C LEU A 279 5.08 17.14 -17.38
N GLU A 280 6.17 17.73 -16.90
CA GLU A 280 6.99 18.67 -17.68
C GLU A 280 8.13 17.99 -18.44
N SER A 281 8.70 16.90 -17.92
CA SER A 281 9.75 16.15 -18.61
C SER A 281 9.82 14.69 -18.18
N ASP A 282 10.35 13.84 -19.06
CA ASP A 282 10.78 12.47 -18.78
C ASP A 282 12.25 12.40 -18.35
N ASP A 283 12.84 13.53 -17.97
CA ASP A 283 14.24 13.64 -17.57
C ASP A 283 14.49 12.83 -16.29
N GLU A 284 15.50 11.97 -16.32
CA GLU A 284 15.95 11.22 -15.14
C GLU A 284 16.29 12.16 -13.97
N LYS A 285 16.79 13.37 -14.26
CA LYS A 285 17.07 14.40 -13.26
C LYS A 285 15.80 14.82 -12.52
N TRP A 286 14.66 14.88 -13.20
CA TRP A 286 13.41 15.29 -12.59
C TRP A 286 13.00 14.31 -11.48
N ILE A 287 13.02 12.99 -11.75
CA ILE A 287 12.65 12.01 -10.73
C ILE A 287 13.65 11.96 -9.57
N TYR A 288 14.95 12.18 -9.84
CA TYR A 288 15.95 12.31 -8.78
C TYR A 288 15.69 13.54 -7.90
N ASN A 289 15.32 14.68 -8.49
CA ASN A 289 14.93 15.87 -7.74
C ASN A 289 13.67 15.63 -6.89
N GLN A 290 12.68 14.90 -7.41
CA GLN A 290 11.50 14.52 -6.63
C GLN A 290 11.87 13.65 -5.42
N PHE A 291 12.74 12.65 -5.62
CA PHE A 291 13.18 11.79 -4.51
C PHE A 291 14.13 12.50 -3.54
N HIS A 292 14.92 13.47 -4.00
CA HIS A 292 15.67 14.36 -3.11
C HIS A 292 14.73 15.20 -2.23
N ARG A 293 13.67 15.77 -2.81
CA ARG A 293 12.64 16.50 -2.06
C ARG A 293 11.97 15.60 -1.02
N LYS A 294 11.54 14.39 -1.40
CA LYS A 294 10.97 13.40 -0.46
C LYS A 294 11.91 13.09 0.68
N ASN A 295 13.19 12.83 0.38
CA ASN A 295 14.20 12.55 1.38
C ASN A 295 14.33 13.70 2.39
N ASN A 296 14.28 14.96 1.93
CA ASN A 296 14.34 16.12 2.83
C ASN A 296 13.07 16.27 3.68
N ILE A 297 11.89 16.01 3.13
CA ILE A 297 10.63 15.98 3.89
C ILE A 297 10.69 14.90 4.98
N ILE A 298 11.13 13.68 4.64
CA ILE A 298 11.25 12.58 5.60
C ILE A 298 12.30 12.87 6.66
N LYS A 299 13.42 13.52 6.29
CA LYS A 299 14.43 13.98 7.25
C LYS A 299 13.82 14.95 8.27
N LYS A 300 13.20 16.05 7.80
CA LYS A 300 12.55 17.04 8.68
C LYS A 300 11.45 16.40 9.53
N PHE A 301 10.67 15.47 8.96
CA PHE A 301 9.69 14.67 9.71
C PHE A 301 10.33 13.86 10.83
N SER A 302 11.44 13.17 10.56
CA SER A 302 12.14 12.36 11.56
C SER A 302 12.70 13.20 12.72
N GLU A 303 13.16 14.43 12.43
CA GLU A 303 13.63 15.41 13.42
C GLU A 303 12.47 15.95 14.29
N ASN A 304 11.22 15.88 13.80
CA ASN A 304 10.02 16.40 14.47
C ASN A 304 9.01 15.28 14.82
N VAL A 305 9.45 14.03 14.90
CA VAL A 305 8.57 12.85 15.02
C VAL A 305 7.69 12.88 16.27
N GLU A 306 8.17 13.49 17.35
CA GLU A 306 7.43 13.62 18.61
C GLU A 306 6.19 14.51 18.45
N GLU A 307 6.30 15.62 17.73
CA GLU A 307 5.17 16.51 17.44
C GLU A 307 4.16 15.83 16.52
N PHE A 308 4.64 15.09 15.50
CA PHE A 308 3.77 14.28 14.65
C PHE A 308 3.04 13.18 15.45
N SER A 309 3.67 12.60 16.45
CA SER A 309 3.07 11.55 17.29
C SER A 309 1.93 12.07 18.17
N LYS A 310 1.89 13.39 18.42
CA LYS A 310 0.84 14.09 19.17
C LYS A 310 -0.31 14.58 18.28
N VAL A 311 -0.26 14.39 16.95
CA VAL A 311 -1.31 14.87 16.04
C VAL A 311 -2.62 14.12 16.30
N ASN A 312 -3.66 14.89 16.65
CA ASN A 312 -5.03 14.40 16.86
C ASN A 312 -6.10 15.28 16.18
N THR A 313 -5.73 16.47 15.69
CA THR A 313 -6.59 17.39 14.93
C THR A 313 -5.97 17.76 13.58
N LEU A 314 -6.79 18.31 12.66
CA LEU A 314 -6.33 18.75 11.35
C LEU A 314 -5.52 20.05 11.42
N GLU A 315 -5.79 20.91 12.40
CA GLU A 315 -5.03 22.14 12.65
C GLU A 315 -3.60 21.82 13.08
N HIS A 316 -3.45 20.88 14.02
CA HIS A 316 -2.12 20.43 14.45
C HIS A 316 -1.36 19.74 13.30
N LEU A 317 -2.06 18.92 12.50
CA LEU A 317 -1.48 18.36 11.28
C LEU A 317 -1.02 19.47 10.33
N SER A 318 -1.84 20.50 10.11
CA SER A 318 -1.52 21.59 9.19
C SER A 318 -0.24 22.32 9.58
N TYR A 319 -0.10 22.65 10.86
CA TYR A 319 1.12 23.28 11.39
C TYR A 319 2.36 22.41 11.16
N ASN A 320 2.28 21.13 11.52
CA ASN A 320 3.41 20.21 11.39
C ASN A 320 3.80 19.95 9.92
N ILE A 321 2.82 19.83 9.03
CA ILE A 321 3.08 19.65 7.59
C ILE A 321 3.71 20.91 6.99
N TYR A 322 3.23 22.10 7.35
CA TYR A 322 3.83 23.35 6.90
C TYR A 322 5.31 23.43 7.28
N ASN A 323 5.67 23.10 8.52
CA ASN A 323 7.05 23.15 9.00
C ASN A 323 8.03 22.23 8.24
N ILE A 324 7.54 21.10 7.71
CA ILE A 324 8.41 20.14 6.98
C ILE A 324 8.39 20.33 5.47
N THR A 325 7.38 21.03 4.92
CA THR A 325 7.20 21.19 3.47
C THR A 325 7.38 22.62 2.98
N ASP A 326 7.24 23.61 3.86
CA ASP A 326 7.15 25.03 3.53
C ASP A 326 6.00 25.32 2.53
N GLN A 327 4.94 24.49 2.55
CA GLN A 327 3.79 24.56 1.64
C GLN A 327 2.46 24.42 2.39
N SER A 328 1.43 25.09 1.89
CA SER A 328 0.07 24.97 2.39
C SER A 328 -0.70 23.87 1.65
N TYR A 329 -1.45 23.06 2.40
CA TYR A 329 -2.24 21.95 1.88
C TYR A 329 -3.69 22.03 2.35
N ASN A 330 -4.51 21.17 1.77
CA ASN A 330 -5.82 20.82 2.31
C ASN A 330 -5.67 19.52 3.09
N PHE A 331 -6.49 19.35 4.12
CA PHE A 331 -6.34 18.24 5.05
C PHE A 331 -7.59 17.38 5.11
N LYS A 332 -7.40 16.07 5.22
CA LYS A 332 -8.48 15.10 5.46
C LYS A 332 -8.00 14.04 6.43
N LYS A 333 -8.92 13.57 7.27
CA LYS A 333 -8.75 12.37 8.08
C LYS A 333 -9.55 11.23 7.46
N ILE A 334 -8.93 10.07 7.29
CA ILE A 334 -9.54 8.89 6.67
C ILE A 334 -9.48 7.73 7.66
N GLU A 335 -10.65 7.23 8.05
CA GLU A 335 -10.76 6.03 8.88
C GLU A 335 -10.50 4.77 8.06
N LEU A 336 -9.83 3.78 8.66
CA LEU A 336 -9.59 2.50 8.01
C LEU A 336 -10.85 1.63 7.99
N TRP A 337 -11.73 1.85 8.97
CA TRP A 337 -13.00 1.16 9.11
C TRP A 337 -14.05 1.84 8.24
N SER A 338 -14.93 1.04 7.66
CA SER A 338 -16.08 1.47 6.87
C SER A 338 -17.37 0.93 7.48
N ASN A 339 -18.53 1.38 7.02
CA ASN A 339 -19.81 0.79 7.44
C ASN A 339 -19.87 -0.72 7.16
N SER A 340 -19.23 -1.19 6.08
CA SER A 340 -19.11 -2.62 5.75
C SER A 340 -18.29 -3.41 6.79
N SER A 341 -17.41 -2.74 7.56
CA SER A 341 -16.50 -3.40 8.50
C SER A 341 -17.24 -4.14 9.60
N TYR A 342 -18.34 -3.59 10.13
CA TYR A 342 -19.15 -4.28 11.14
C TYR A 342 -19.70 -5.61 10.63
N ALA A 343 -20.20 -5.64 9.40
CA ALA A 343 -20.69 -6.87 8.79
C ALA A 343 -19.56 -7.91 8.63
N TYR A 344 -18.37 -7.49 8.17
CA TYR A 344 -17.21 -8.39 8.07
C TYR A 344 -16.77 -8.96 9.42
N ILE A 345 -16.76 -8.14 10.47
CA ILE A 345 -16.40 -8.60 11.81
C ILE A 345 -17.45 -9.58 12.35
N SER A 346 -18.74 -9.31 12.16
CA SER A 346 -19.80 -10.25 12.53
C SER A 346 -19.65 -11.60 11.83
N ILE A 347 -19.42 -11.60 10.51
CA ILE A 347 -19.20 -12.84 9.74
C ILE A 347 -17.95 -13.57 10.23
N TYR A 348 -16.86 -12.84 10.50
CA TYR A 348 -15.63 -13.43 11.04
C TYR A 348 -15.84 -14.09 12.41
N ILE A 349 -16.59 -13.45 13.31
CA ILE A 349 -16.92 -14.01 14.63
C ILE A 349 -17.74 -15.29 14.47
N SER A 350 -18.78 -15.27 13.63
CA SER A 350 -19.58 -16.46 13.32
C SER A 350 -18.73 -17.59 12.73
N PHE A 351 -17.86 -17.28 11.76
CA PHE A 351 -16.93 -18.23 11.17
C PHE A 351 -16.01 -18.87 12.23
N LYS A 352 -15.46 -18.06 13.13
CA LYS A 352 -14.60 -18.53 14.22
C LYS A 352 -15.35 -19.46 15.18
N ILE A 353 -16.58 -19.12 15.56
CA ILE A 353 -17.41 -19.96 16.45
C ILE A 353 -17.71 -21.31 15.81
N ILE A 354 -18.11 -21.32 14.53
CA ILE A 354 -18.42 -22.56 13.80
C ILE A 354 -17.18 -23.47 13.74
N LEU A 355 -16.01 -22.91 13.41
CA LEU A 355 -14.79 -23.71 13.32
C LEU A 355 -14.36 -24.27 14.68
N LEU A 356 -14.48 -23.48 15.76
CA LEU A 356 -14.21 -23.95 17.12
C LEU A 356 -15.16 -25.08 17.53
N TYR A 357 -16.47 -24.93 17.24
CA TYR A 357 -17.45 -25.97 17.51
C TYR A 357 -17.14 -27.26 16.74
N GLY A 358 -16.80 -27.16 15.46
CA GLY A 358 -16.41 -28.31 14.64
C GLY A 358 -15.18 -29.05 15.19
N ILE A 359 -14.17 -28.32 15.66
CA ILE A 359 -12.98 -28.90 16.30
C ILE A 359 -13.37 -29.64 17.59
N LEU A 360 -14.15 -29.01 18.48
CA LEU A 360 -14.60 -29.62 19.73
C LEU A 360 -15.45 -30.87 19.49
N ALA A 361 -16.36 -30.82 18.53
CA ALA A 361 -17.21 -31.97 18.18
C ALA A 361 -16.40 -33.15 17.59
N TYR A 362 -15.31 -32.88 16.89
CA TYR A 362 -14.39 -33.92 16.39
C TYR A 362 -13.65 -34.61 17.54
N PHE A 363 -13.11 -33.85 18.48
CA PHE A 363 -12.38 -34.42 19.63
C PHE A 363 -13.29 -35.12 20.65
N ASN A 364 -14.55 -34.72 20.80
CA ASN A 364 -15.51 -35.41 21.68
C ASN A 364 -16.03 -36.74 21.11
N LYS A 365 -15.71 -37.07 19.85
CA LYS A 365 -16.05 -38.37 19.22
C LYS A 365 -14.92 -39.39 19.27
N ILE A 366 -13.73 -38.99 19.74
CA ILE A 366 -12.56 -39.83 19.99
C ILE A 366 -12.49 -40.08 21.50
#